data_AF-A0A0C3EH27-F1
#
_entry.id   AF-A0A0C3EH27-F1
#
_cell.length_a   1.000
_cell.length_b   1.000
_cell.length_c   1.000
_cell.angle_alpha   90.00
_cell.angle_beta   90.00
_cell.angle_gamma   90.00
#
_symmetry.space_group_name_H-M   'P 1'
#
loop_
_entity.id
_entity.type
_entity.pdbx_description
1 polymer ?
#
loop_
_entity_poly.entity_id
_entity_poly.type
_entity_poly.pdbx_seq_one_letter_code
_entity_poly.pdbx_strand_id
1 'polypeptide(L)'
;MLMRTPSIRSQDDPLALALLPPPAESESDRQIRLKQEAEARRISDRIDEELKAERKRLERSKDDVKLLLLGQAESGKSTLQKQFQLMYSPGSLENERMSWRTVIYFNVVRSLQKILATLEVWDDIDDGTDSQSTLERQELANDDLPILGKPHSPLQPVGTDTSPTTPSPTHLAPPTPISTRASSISELRLRLLSLIGIEPQLANRLSGGVSVAGSGKGEVFVRSGWQARSLLKGQKLMGRLSKRSDNSPTSPSSPVTSDPAERPGSSMTVSNADPLIEEVASMLYQSHDDIRALWEHPVVRALISKRKLKLDEWSEFFLNGIARVSARNYMPTTDDILHARIQTMGVAEHIFDVEIHGKPVTWHLYDVGGARGQRHTWVPYFDDANAIIFVSPISAFDQYLEEDPRTNRIDDSLQLFTQICSNPLLKSVHLVLFLNKTDILRKKLERGLRVSKYILSYGDRPNEYEPVVNYFRAHFLQVHKRNNENRRVLYTHLTNVTDTKATQSIIENVRDSIFRGYLQSAALV
;
A
#
# COMPACT_ATOMS: atom_id res chain seq x y z
N MET A 1 52.75 7.77 -36.95
CA MET A 1 53.59 8.00 -35.74
C MET A 1 52.79 8.86 -34.78
N LEU A 2 52.60 8.36 -33.55
CA LEU A 2 51.75 8.91 -32.50
C LEU A 2 52.22 10.31 -32.06
N MET A 3 51.28 11.26 -31.94
CA MET A 3 51.52 12.53 -31.26
C MET A 3 51.68 12.28 -29.75
N ARG A 4 52.87 12.57 -29.22
CA ARG A 4 53.13 12.55 -27.78
C ARG A 4 52.45 13.75 -27.14
N THR A 5 51.74 13.51 -26.04
CA THR A 5 51.21 14.56 -25.16
C THR A 5 52.37 15.40 -24.59
N PRO A 6 52.22 16.74 -24.47
CA PRO A 6 53.28 17.60 -23.94
C PRO A 6 53.52 17.31 -22.45
N SER A 7 54.80 17.32 -22.08
CA SER A 7 55.30 17.19 -20.71
C SER A 7 54.76 18.31 -19.81
N ILE A 8 54.44 17.97 -18.55
CA ILE A 8 54.10 18.87 -17.41
C ILE A 8 55.17 19.96 -17.14
N ARG A 9 56.32 19.93 -17.85
CA ARG A 9 57.40 20.92 -17.78
C ARG A 9 57.57 21.72 -19.07
N SER A 10 56.48 22.10 -19.72
CA SER A 10 56.50 23.12 -20.77
C SER A 10 56.76 24.48 -20.10
N GLN A 11 57.87 25.15 -20.42
CA GLN A 11 58.19 26.49 -19.90
C GLN A 11 57.21 27.57 -20.41
N ASP A 12 56.32 27.23 -21.34
CA ASP A 12 55.32 28.10 -21.94
C ASP A 12 53.90 27.83 -21.41
N ASP A 13 53.74 27.16 -20.27
CA ASP A 13 52.43 26.99 -19.65
C ASP A 13 52.01 28.28 -18.89
N PRO A 14 50.98 29.01 -19.36
CA PRO A 14 50.53 30.23 -18.70
C PRO A 14 50.04 29.99 -17.25
N LEU A 15 49.59 28.77 -16.93
CA LEU A 15 49.24 28.40 -15.56
C LEU A 15 50.48 28.23 -14.67
N ALA A 16 51.57 27.68 -15.20
CA ALA A 16 52.82 27.53 -14.46
C ALA A 16 53.44 28.88 -14.10
N LEU A 17 53.34 29.87 -15.01
CA LEU A 17 53.80 31.24 -14.75
C LEU A 17 52.93 31.97 -13.73
N ALA A 18 51.61 31.73 -13.72
CA ALA A 18 50.68 32.31 -12.75
C ALA A 18 50.82 31.73 -11.32
N LEU A 19 51.39 30.53 -11.20
CA LEU A 19 51.63 29.85 -9.92
C LEU A 19 53.01 30.15 -9.31
N LEU A 20 53.86 30.93 -9.99
CA LEU A 20 55.16 31.32 -9.46
C LEU A 20 55.02 32.27 -8.26
N PRO A 21 55.87 32.13 -7.22
CA PRO A 21 55.88 33.06 -6.10
C PRO A 21 56.16 34.50 -6.60
N PRO A 22 55.52 35.53 -6.01
CA PRO A 22 55.83 36.91 -6.33
C PRO A 22 57.31 37.23 -6.09
N PRO A 23 58.00 37.96 -6.99
CA PRO A 23 59.44 38.23 -6.87
C PRO A 23 59.84 39.10 -5.67
N ALA A 24 58.87 39.68 -4.94
CA ALA A 24 59.06 40.53 -3.76
C ALA A 24 58.31 40.02 -2.50
N GLU A 25 58.10 38.70 -2.39
CA GLU A 25 57.41 38.06 -1.25
C GLU A 25 58.22 38.22 0.06
N SER A 26 57.59 38.71 1.14
CA SER A 26 58.21 38.77 2.47
C SER A 26 58.25 37.39 3.14
N GLU A 27 59.12 37.18 4.14
CA GLU A 27 59.26 35.89 4.81
C GLU A 27 57.97 35.44 5.52
N SER A 28 57.19 36.41 6.04
CA SER A 28 55.86 36.15 6.61
C SER A 28 54.83 35.76 5.54
N ASP A 29 54.85 36.41 4.38
CA ASP A 29 53.91 36.10 3.28
C ASP A 29 54.19 34.71 2.70
N ARG A 30 55.47 34.34 2.59
CA ARG A 30 55.91 33.00 2.20
C ARG A 30 55.40 31.92 3.14
N GLN A 31 55.46 32.15 4.46
CA GLN A 31 54.95 31.21 5.46
C GLN A 31 53.42 31.07 5.38
N ILE A 32 52.70 32.16 5.14
CA ILE A 32 51.24 32.14 4.95
C ILE A 32 50.88 31.35 3.69
N ARG A 33 51.54 31.61 2.56
CA ARG A 33 51.30 30.89 1.30
C ARG A 33 51.59 29.39 1.44
N LEU A 34 52.72 29.01 2.02
CA LEU A 34 53.07 27.59 2.25
C LEU A 34 52.06 26.91 3.19
N LYS A 35 51.56 27.62 4.21
CA LYS A 35 50.53 27.09 5.10
C LYS A 35 49.19 26.91 4.38
N GLN A 36 48.79 27.88 3.55
CA GLN A 36 47.59 27.80 2.71
C GLN A 36 47.70 26.69 1.66
N GLU A 37 48.85 26.52 1.03
CA GLU A 37 49.11 25.45 0.07
C GLU A 37 49.07 24.07 0.74
N ALA A 38 49.65 23.94 1.94
CA ALA A 38 49.57 22.72 2.74
C ALA A 38 48.14 22.40 3.20
N GLU A 39 47.35 23.42 3.57
CA GLU A 39 45.95 23.26 3.93
C GLU A 39 45.09 22.89 2.72
N ALA A 40 45.27 23.56 1.57
CA ALA A 40 44.61 23.25 0.31
C ALA A 40 44.91 21.82 -0.14
N ARG A 41 46.18 21.38 -0.02
CA ARG A 41 46.58 20.01 -0.32
C ARG A 41 45.90 19.00 0.60
N ARG A 42 45.83 19.26 1.91
CA ARG A 42 45.08 18.39 2.86
C ARG A 42 43.59 18.30 2.52
N ILE A 43 42.98 19.41 2.11
CA ILE A 43 41.57 19.42 1.69
C ILE A 43 41.40 18.61 0.41
N SER A 44 42.28 18.78 -0.58
CA SER A 44 42.27 18.01 -1.83
C SER A 44 42.42 16.50 -1.56
N ASP A 45 43.41 16.12 -0.75
CA ASP A 45 43.66 14.72 -0.41
C ASP A 45 42.43 14.09 0.27
N ARG A 46 41.76 14.82 1.17
CA ARG A 46 40.51 14.36 1.82
C ARG A 46 39.37 14.20 0.81
N ILE A 47 39.20 15.15 -0.11
CA ILE A 47 38.18 15.07 -1.16
C ILE A 47 38.45 13.86 -2.07
N ASP A 48 39.70 13.64 -2.46
CA ASP A 48 40.09 12.49 -3.29
C ASP A 48 39.85 11.15 -2.56
N GLU A 49 40.09 11.08 -1.25
CA GLU A 49 39.73 9.91 -0.43
C GLU A 49 38.22 9.67 -0.38
N GLU A 50 37.42 10.73 -0.18
CA GLU A 50 35.95 10.66 -0.19
C GLU A 50 35.44 10.18 -1.55
N LEU A 51 35.95 10.73 -2.65
CA LEU A 51 35.60 10.34 -4.02
C LEU A 51 36.00 8.89 -4.33
N LYS A 52 37.15 8.42 -3.81
CA LYS A 52 37.60 7.03 -3.99
C LYS A 52 36.72 6.07 -3.19
N ALA A 53 36.31 6.44 -1.98
CA ALA A 53 35.36 5.67 -1.19
C ALA A 53 33.99 5.60 -1.86
N GLU A 54 33.51 6.72 -2.38
CA GLU A 54 32.25 6.80 -3.14
C GLU A 54 32.31 5.96 -4.42
N ARG A 55 33.40 6.03 -5.20
CA ARG A 55 33.59 5.19 -6.39
C ARG A 55 33.55 3.70 -6.05
N LYS A 56 34.22 3.27 -4.99
CA LYS A 56 34.16 1.86 -4.53
C LYS A 56 32.76 1.45 -4.10
N ARG A 57 32.00 2.36 -3.48
CA ARG A 57 30.60 2.12 -3.10
C ARG A 57 29.72 1.98 -4.34
N LEU A 58 29.90 2.84 -5.34
CA LEU A 58 29.20 2.79 -6.61
C LEU A 58 29.54 1.54 -7.42
N GLU A 59 30.79 1.08 -7.38
CA GLU A 59 31.21 -0.18 -8.00
C GLU A 59 30.53 -1.38 -7.34
N ARG A 60 30.43 -1.40 -6.01
CA ARG A 60 29.66 -2.44 -5.29
C ARG A 60 28.18 -2.37 -5.61
N SER A 61 27.61 -1.18 -5.73
CA SER A 61 26.18 -1.02 -6.04
C SER A 61 25.80 -1.36 -7.47
N LYS A 62 26.77 -1.62 -8.37
CA LYS A 62 26.47 -2.17 -9.71
C LYS A 62 25.98 -3.62 -9.65
N ASP A 63 26.31 -4.32 -8.58
CA ASP A 63 25.84 -5.68 -8.32
C ASP A 63 24.47 -5.69 -7.62
N ASP A 64 24.00 -4.53 -7.13
CA ASP A 64 22.71 -4.40 -6.48
C ASP A 64 21.55 -4.54 -7.48
N VAL A 65 20.47 -5.18 -7.06
CA VAL A 65 19.27 -5.40 -7.88
C VAL A 65 18.16 -4.45 -7.43
N LYS A 66 17.71 -3.58 -8.33
CA LYS A 66 16.63 -2.61 -8.11
C LYS A 66 15.31 -3.12 -8.67
N LEU A 67 14.33 -3.27 -7.78
CA LEU A 67 13.00 -3.76 -8.05
C LEU A 67 11.96 -2.66 -7.79
N LEU A 68 11.11 -2.41 -8.78
CA LEU A 68 10.00 -1.48 -8.65
C LEU A 68 8.67 -2.23 -8.50
N LEU A 69 7.92 -1.95 -7.43
CA LEU A 69 6.54 -2.41 -7.30
C LEU A 69 5.58 -1.39 -7.90
N LEU A 70 4.99 -1.71 -9.04
CA LEU A 70 4.05 -0.81 -9.75
C LEU A 70 2.63 -1.40 -9.77
N GLY A 71 1.64 -0.53 -9.95
CA GLY A 71 0.23 -0.93 -10.02
C GLY A 71 -0.69 0.06 -9.33
N GLN A 72 -1.99 -0.02 -9.63
CA GLN A 72 -3.00 0.88 -9.08
C GLN A 72 -3.04 0.87 -7.54
N ALA A 73 -3.68 1.88 -6.94
CA ALA A 73 -3.99 1.87 -5.52
C ALA A 73 -4.68 0.56 -5.14
N GLU A 74 -4.35 0.03 -3.97
CA GLU A 74 -4.96 -1.18 -3.42
C GLU A 74 -4.80 -2.46 -4.25
N SER A 75 -3.86 -2.51 -5.19
CA SER A 75 -3.62 -3.74 -5.97
C SER A 75 -2.95 -4.87 -5.18
N GLY A 76 -2.33 -4.56 -4.04
CA GLY A 76 -1.59 -5.52 -3.20
C GLY A 76 -0.08 -5.29 -3.13
N LYS A 77 0.45 -4.16 -3.63
CA LYS A 77 1.88 -3.82 -3.60
C LYS A 77 2.48 -3.84 -2.19
N SER A 78 1.91 -3.09 -1.25
CA SER A 78 2.42 -3.05 0.13
C SER A 78 2.26 -4.39 0.85
N THR A 79 1.26 -5.20 0.49
CA THR A 79 1.17 -6.59 0.99
C THR A 79 2.28 -7.46 0.41
N LEU A 80 2.59 -7.33 -0.87
CA LEU A 80 3.72 -8.03 -1.50
C LEU A 80 5.05 -7.58 -0.88
N GLN A 81 5.23 -6.29 -0.61
CA GLN A 81 6.39 -5.74 0.09
C GLN A 81 6.56 -6.38 1.49
N LYS A 82 5.48 -6.55 2.26
CA LYS A 82 5.51 -7.28 3.54
C LYS A 82 5.93 -8.76 3.37
N GLN A 83 5.55 -9.40 2.26
CA GLN A 83 5.97 -10.77 1.96
C GLN A 83 7.49 -10.85 1.68
N PHE A 84 8.06 -9.84 1.01
CA PHE A 84 9.51 -9.70 0.88
C PHE A 84 10.19 -9.53 2.25
N GLN A 85 9.63 -8.70 3.13
CA GLN A 85 10.13 -8.57 4.51
C GLN A 85 10.07 -9.89 5.28
N LEU A 86 8.97 -10.62 5.18
CA LEU A 86 8.83 -11.94 5.82
C LEU A 86 9.87 -12.94 5.35
N MET A 87 10.22 -12.89 4.06
CA MET A 87 11.13 -13.83 3.43
C MET A 87 12.60 -13.51 3.73
N TYR A 88 13.00 -12.24 3.64
CA TYR A 88 14.41 -11.83 3.69
C TYR A 88 14.81 -11.03 4.94
N SER A 89 13.84 -10.52 5.71
CA SER A 89 14.09 -9.77 6.94
C SER A 89 13.04 -10.04 8.03
N PRO A 90 12.85 -11.31 8.45
CA PRO A 90 11.78 -11.68 9.39
C PRO A 90 11.93 -10.98 10.75
N GLY A 91 13.16 -10.75 11.21
CA GLY A 91 13.41 -10.04 12.47
C GLY A 91 12.95 -8.58 12.46
N SER A 92 12.99 -7.92 11.29
CA SER A 92 12.49 -6.54 11.15
C SER A 92 10.97 -6.48 11.38
N LEU A 93 10.23 -7.40 10.75
CA LEU A 93 8.77 -7.45 10.92
C LEU A 93 8.38 -7.80 12.35
N GLU A 94 9.11 -8.70 13.00
CA GLU A 94 8.86 -9.07 14.40
C GLU A 94 9.03 -7.87 15.33
N ASN A 95 10.08 -7.08 15.14
CA ASN A 95 10.31 -5.86 15.91
C ASN A 95 9.20 -4.81 15.70
N GLU A 96 8.59 -4.78 14.51
CA GLU A 96 7.49 -3.88 14.17
C GLU A 96 6.11 -4.43 14.59
N ARG A 97 5.98 -5.70 14.98
CA ARG A 97 4.70 -6.40 15.21
C ARG A 97 3.76 -5.64 16.13
N MET A 98 4.26 -5.11 17.25
CA MET A 98 3.44 -4.36 18.21
C MET A 98 2.95 -3.02 17.63
N SER A 99 3.71 -2.39 16.75
CA SER A 99 3.31 -1.12 16.12
C SER A 99 2.10 -1.27 15.19
N TRP A 100 1.88 -2.47 14.65
CA TRP A 100 0.73 -2.79 13.79
C TRP A 100 -0.59 -2.84 14.55
N ARG A 101 -0.60 -2.97 15.89
CA ARG A 101 -1.83 -2.91 16.70
C ARG A 101 -2.60 -1.62 16.41
N THR A 102 -1.91 -0.49 16.36
CA THR A 102 -2.50 0.83 16.05
C THR A 102 -3.22 0.84 14.70
N VAL A 103 -2.61 0.23 13.67
CA VAL A 103 -3.19 0.15 12.32
C VAL A 103 -4.41 -0.74 12.29
N ILE A 104 -4.32 -1.90 12.95
CA ILE A 104 -5.40 -2.89 13.01
C ILE A 104 -6.60 -2.32 13.75
N TYR A 105 -6.39 -1.67 14.89
CA TYR A 105 -7.47 -1.02 15.64
C TYR A 105 -8.10 0.12 14.83
N PHE A 106 -7.28 0.95 14.18
CA PHE A 106 -7.77 1.97 13.25
C PHE A 106 -8.64 1.37 12.13
N ASN A 107 -8.18 0.29 11.50
CA ASN A 107 -8.91 -0.42 10.45
C ASN A 107 -10.25 -0.96 10.95
N VAL A 108 -10.30 -1.56 12.15
CA VAL A 108 -11.54 -2.04 12.78
C VAL A 108 -12.50 -0.89 13.04
N VAL A 109 -12.06 0.17 13.72
CA VAL A 109 -12.92 1.31 14.07
C VAL A 109 -13.49 1.99 12.82
N ARG A 110 -12.67 2.15 11.78
CA ARG A 110 -13.11 2.68 10.48
C ARG A 110 -14.17 1.82 9.82
N SER A 111 -14.01 0.49 9.84
CA SER A 111 -15.02 -0.43 9.32
C SER A 111 -16.35 -0.26 10.06
N LEU A 112 -16.33 -0.11 11.40
CA LEU A 112 -17.54 0.13 12.20
C LEU A 112 -18.22 1.46 11.87
N GLN A 113 -17.43 2.53 11.76
CA GLN A 113 -17.93 3.85 11.37
C GLN A 113 -18.64 3.80 10.01
N LYS A 114 -18.09 3.07 9.05
CA LYS A 114 -18.70 2.90 7.71
C LYS A 114 -20.02 2.14 7.75
N ILE A 115 -20.11 1.09 8.58
CA ILE A 115 -21.35 0.34 8.80
C ILE A 115 -22.42 1.28 9.37
N LEU A 116 -22.10 1.99 10.45
CA LEU A 116 -23.06 2.82 11.18
C LEU A 116 -23.49 4.04 10.37
N ALA A 117 -22.58 4.70 9.67
CA ALA A 117 -22.92 5.80 8.76
C ALA A 117 -23.82 5.35 7.60
N THR A 118 -23.71 4.10 7.15
CA THR A 118 -24.61 3.57 6.11
C THR A 118 -25.98 3.24 6.67
N LEU A 119 -26.05 2.74 7.91
CA LEU A 119 -27.32 2.48 8.60
C LEU A 119 -28.08 3.77 8.89
N GLU A 120 -27.39 4.83 9.29
CA GLU A 120 -27.95 6.18 9.45
C GLU A 120 -28.75 6.65 8.25
N VAL A 121 -28.11 6.59 7.07
CA VAL A 121 -28.74 6.98 5.81
C VAL A 121 -29.93 6.08 5.46
N TRP A 122 -29.93 4.82 5.93
CA TRP A 122 -30.98 3.86 5.59
C TRP A 122 -32.19 3.98 6.52
N ASP A 123 -31.98 4.23 7.81
CA ASP A 123 -33.05 4.51 8.77
C ASP A 123 -33.82 5.78 8.34
N ASP A 124 -33.13 6.83 7.88
CA ASP A 124 -33.75 8.07 7.37
C ASP A 124 -34.61 7.86 6.10
N ILE A 125 -34.34 6.81 5.32
CA ILE A 125 -35.09 6.47 4.10
C ILE A 125 -36.35 5.64 4.44
N ASP A 126 -36.31 4.83 5.49
CA ASP A 126 -37.44 3.96 5.89
C ASP A 126 -38.50 4.74 6.71
N ASP A 127 -38.08 5.74 7.51
CA ASP A 127 -38.99 6.60 8.29
C ASP A 127 -39.67 7.70 7.43
N GLY A 128 -39.25 7.83 6.17
CA GLY A 128 -39.74 8.83 5.21
C GLY A 128 -40.53 8.22 4.05
N THR A 129 -41.77 7.79 4.30
CA THR A 129 -42.83 7.47 3.31
C THR A 129 -42.60 6.29 2.35
N ASP A 130 -43.64 5.47 2.20
CA ASP A 130 -43.93 4.64 1.02
C ASP A 130 -43.58 5.38 -0.28
N SER A 131 -42.40 5.10 -0.84
CA SER A 131 -41.95 5.65 -2.12
C SER A 131 -40.99 4.69 -2.79
N GLN A 132 -41.36 3.42 -2.84
CA GLN A 132 -40.67 2.41 -3.64
C GLN A 132 -41.05 2.46 -5.13
N SER A 133 -41.59 3.57 -5.64
CA SER A 133 -42.03 3.69 -7.05
C SER A 133 -41.44 4.86 -7.85
N THR A 134 -40.52 5.65 -7.29
CA THR A 134 -40.02 6.88 -7.96
C THR A 134 -38.56 6.81 -8.44
N LEU A 135 -37.74 5.90 -7.91
CA LEU A 135 -36.33 5.79 -8.29
C LEU A 135 -36.07 4.81 -9.46
N GLU A 136 -36.99 3.90 -9.78
CA GLU A 136 -36.86 3.00 -10.94
C GLU A 136 -37.31 3.61 -12.28
N ARG A 137 -37.94 4.80 -12.29
CA ARG A 137 -38.40 5.46 -13.53
C ARG A 137 -37.38 6.44 -14.15
N GLN A 138 -36.29 6.76 -13.46
CA GLN A 138 -35.32 7.75 -13.94
C GLN A 138 -34.11 7.16 -14.67
N GLU A 139 -33.93 5.84 -14.70
CA GLU A 139 -32.83 5.19 -15.44
C GLU A 139 -33.21 4.67 -16.85
N LEU A 140 -34.48 4.85 -17.29
CA LEU A 140 -34.97 4.31 -18.58
C LEU A 140 -35.55 5.37 -19.54
N ALA A 141 -35.42 6.66 -19.26
CA ALA A 141 -35.92 7.73 -20.12
C ALA A 141 -34.76 8.54 -20.72
N ASN A 142 -34.03 7.93 -21.65
CA ASN A 142 -33.20 8.63 -22.64
C ASN A 142 -32.96 7.65 -23.80
N ASP A 143 -33.96 7.47 -24.65
CA ASP A 143 -33.78 7.15 -26.07
C ASP A 143 -35.10 7.47 -26.80
N ASP A 144 -35.00 8.34 -27.79
CA ASP A 144 -36.11 8.96 -28.52
C ASP A 144 -36.14 8.44 -29.97
N LEU A 145 -37.37 8.24 -30.49
CA LEU A 145 -37.85 8.10 -31.91
C LEU A 145 -38.05 6.69 -32.54
N PRO A 146 -38.97 6.51 -33.53
CA PRO A 146 -40.43 6.75 -33.48
C PRO A 146 -41.35 5.66 -34.16
N ILE A 147 -42.61 5.57 -33.68
CA ILE A 147 -43.93 5.33 -34.37
C ILE A 147 -44.14 4.10 -35.30
N LEU A 148 -45.18 3.26 -35.03
CA LEU A 148 -46.45 3.11 -35.83
C LEU A 148 -47.36 1.95 -35.34
N GLY A 149 -48.68 2.20 -35.20
CA GLY A 149 -49.73 1.22 -35.51
C GLY A 149 -50.54 0.56 -34.36
N LYS A 150 -51.68 1.16 -34.01
CA LYS A 150 -52.90 0.49 -33.49
C LYS A 150 -53.77 0.05 -34.71
N PRO A 151 -54.80 -0.85 -34.63
CA PRO A 151 -55.94 -0.64 -33.71
C PRO A 151 -56.92 -1.80 -33.33
N HIS A 152 -57.86 -1.44 -32.43
CA HIS A 152 -59.28 -1.87 -32.23
C HIS A 152 -59.73 -3.12 -31.40
N SER A 153 -60.34 -2.81 -30.24
CA SER A 153 -61.61 -3.21 -29.52
C SER A 153 -62.53 -4.36 -30.02
N PRO A 154 -63.63 -4.81 -29.31
CA PRO A 154 -64.34 -4.32 -28.08
C PRO A 154 -64.74 -5.41 -27.01
N LEU A 155 -64.94 -5.11 -25.70
CA LEU A 155 -66.19 -4.80 -24.92
C LEU A 155 -67.41 -5.71 -25.26
N GLN A 156 -68.11 -6.44 -24.35
CA GLN A 156 -68.87 -6.13 -23.10
C GLN A 156 -69.60 -7.46 -22.62
N PRO A 157 -70.57 -7.54 -21.66
CA PRO A 157 -70.85 -6.85 -20.38
C PRO A 157 -71.32 -7.74 -19.17
N VAL A 158 -71.29 -7.15 -17.96
CA VAL A 158 -72.27 -7.12 -16.83
C VAL A 158 -72.88 -8.42 -16.22
N GLY A 159 -72.77 -8.52 -14.89
CA GLY A 159 -73.70 -9.24 -13.99
C GLY A 159 -73.47 -8.84 -12.53
N THR A 160 -74.47 -8.23 -11.90
CA THR A 160 -74.56 -7.80 -10.48
C THR A 160 -74.92 -8.97 -9.57
N ASP A 161 -74.43 -9.00 -8.32
CA ASP A 161 -75.30 -9.11 -7.14
C ASP A 161 -74.59 -9.02 -5.76
N THR A 162 -75.23 -8.16 -4.95
CA THR A 162 -75.32 -7.97 -3.49
C THR A 162 -74.70 -8.94 -2.46
N SER A 163 -74.15 -8.35 -1.39
CA SER A 163 -73.65 -8.88 -0.10
C SER A 163 -74.78 -9.41 0.83
N PRO A 164 -74.54 -10.13 1.97
CA PRO A 164 -73.83 -9.57 3.15
C PRO A 164 -72.97 -10.53 4.03
N THR A 165 -71.99 -9.90 4.69
CA THR A 165 -71.37 -10.06 6.03
C THR A 165 -71.85 -11.20 6.96
N THR A 166 -70.94 -11.96 7.61
CA THR A 166 -70.46 -11.89 9.04
C THR A 166 -69.67 -13.20 9.43
N PRO A 167 -69.04 -13.39 10.63
CA PRO A 167 -67.58 -13.43 10.79
C PRO A 167 -66.98 -14.77 11.31
N SER A 168 -65.65 -14.78 11.38
CA SER A 168 -64.67 -15.80 11.77
C SER A 168 -64.93 -16.64 13.04
N PRO A 169 -64.20 -17.78 13.20
CA PRO A 169 -63.76 -18.25 14.51
C PRO A 169 -62.22 -18.23 14.65
N THR A 170 -61.83 -17.72 15.81
CA THR A 170 -60.50 -17.62 16.40
C THR A 170 -59.93 -18.99 16.72
N HIS A 171 -58.68 -19.29 16.34
CA HIS A 171 -57.92 -20.42 16.89
C HIS A 171 -56.62 -19.91 17.51
N LEU A 172 -56.53 -20.06 18.83
CA LEU A 172 -55.39 -19.76 19.68
C LEU A 172 -54.25 -20.77 19.42
N ALA A 173 -53.02 -20.27 19.29
CA ALA A 173 -51.78 -21.05 19.33
C ALA A 173 -50.93 -20.61 20.54
N PRO A 174 -50.23 -21.53 21.23
CA PRO A 174 -49.51 -21.25 22.48
C PRO A 174 -48.14 -20.58 22.24
N PRO A 175 -47.56 -19.89 23.24
CA PRO A 175 -46.31 -19.17 23.08
C PRO A 175 -45.11 -20.12 23.27
N THR A 176 -44.25 -20.22 22.27
CA THR A 176 -42.89 -20.75 22.42
C THR A 176 -41.97 -19.66 22.99
N PRO A 177 -41.25 -19.89 24.10
CA PRO A 177 -40.27 -18.93 24.59
C PRO A 177 -38.88 -19.33 24.08
N ILE A 178 -38.32 -18.56 23.15
CA ILE A 178 -36.89 -18.19 23.05
C ILE A 178 -36.86 -16.98 22.11
N SER A 179 -36.93 -15.79 22.69
CA SER A 179 -36.56 -14.54 22.00
C SER A 179 -35.27 -14.06 22.67
N THR A 180 -34.14 -14.46 22.13
CA THR A 180 -32.89 -13.75 22.35
C THR A 180 -33.08 -12.34 21.81
N ARG A 181 -33.13 -11.34 22.70
CA ARG A 181 -33.23 -9.93 22.36
C ARG A 181 -32.17 -9.58 21.30
N ALA A 182 -32.57 -9.44 20.04
CA ALA A 182 -31.76 -8.71 19.08
C ALA A 182 -31.73 -7.26 19.57
N SER A 183 -30.56 -6.79 20.04
CA SER A 183 -30.42 -5.37 20.40
C SER A 183 -30.80 -4.52 19.20
N SER A 184 -31.59 -3.46 19.43
CA SER A 184 -31.93 -2.52 18.36
C SER A 184 -30.65 -1.92 17.79
N ILE A 185 -30.61 -1.68 16.47
CA ILE A 185 -29.48 -1.02 15.80
C ILE A 185 -29.16 0.32 16.48
N SER A 186 -30.18 1.06 16.91
CA SER A 186 -30.03 2.34 17.61
C SER A 186 -29.31 2.19 18.96
N GLU A 187 -29.58 1.10 19.69
CA GLU A 187 -28.91 0.80 20.97
C GLU A 187 -27.45 0.38 20.76
N LEU A 188 -27.17 -0.42 19.71
CA LEU A 188 -25.81 -0.79 19.34
C LEU A 188 -25.01 0.44 18.92
N ARG A 189 -25.62 1.33 18.13
CA ARG A 189 -25.02 2.59 17.72
C ARG A 189 -24.64 3.44 18.93
N LEU A 190 -25.56 3.67 19.88
CA LEU A 190 -25.30 4.47 21.07
C LEU A 190 -24.11 3.94 21.88
N ARG A 191 -24.01 2.61 22.03
CA ARG A 191 -22.92 1.96 22.78
C ARG A 191 -21.57 1.99 22.05
N LEU A 192 -21.57 2.03 20.72
CA LEU A 192 -20.36 2.05 19.91
C LEU A 192 -19.86 3.48 19.61
N LEU A 193 -20.62 4.54 19.91
CA LEU A 193 -20.23 5.93 19.65
C LEU A 193 -18.90 6.32 20.30
N SER A 194 -18.65 5.89 21.54
CA SER A 194 -17.40 6.19 22.25
C SER A 194 -16.19 5.61 21.51
N LEU A 195 -16.30 4.38 21.02
CA LEU A 195 -15.27 3.70 20.23
C LEU A 195 -15.04 4.39 18.88
N ILE A 196 -16.09 4.88 18.23
CA ILE A 196 -15.95 5.61 16.96
C ILE A 196 -15.28 6.97 17.16
N GLY A 197 -15.57 7.63 18.29
CA GLY A 197 -14.98 8.93 18.64
C GLY A 197 -13.45 8.91 18.79
N ILE A 198 -12.82 7.73 18.93
CA ILE A 198 -11.36 7.59 19.03
C ILE A 198 -10.67 7.53 17.67
N GLU A 199 -11.41 7.34 16.57
CA GLU A 199 -10.85 7.25 15.21
C GLU A 199 -9.92 8.41 14.85
N PRO A 200 -10.27 9.69 15.11
CA PRO A 200 -9.40 10.81 14.77
C PRO A 200 -8.09 10.80 15.57
N GLN A 201 -8.09 10.26 16.79
CA GLN A 201 -6.89 10.14 17.61
C GLN A 201 -5.95 9.07 17.05
N LEU A 202 -6.49 7.92 16.63
CA LEU A 202 -5.74 6.87 15.95
C LEU A 202 -5.20 7.36 14.60
N ALA A 203 -6.01 8.08 13.82
CA ALA A 203 -5.59 8.70 12.57
C ALA A 203 -4.41 9.67 12.76
N ASN A 204 -4.50 10.57 13.74
CA ASN A 204 -3.44 11.50 14.10
C ASN A 204 -2.17 10.78 14.59
N ARG A 205 -2.34 9.67 15.33
CA ARG A 205 -1.23 8.85 15.82
C ARG A 205 -0.42 8.24 14.68
N LEU A 206 -1.10 7.78 13.64
CA LEU A 206 -0.50 7.17 12.45
C LEU A 206 0.12 8.22 11.52
N SER A 207 -0.63 9.29 11.20
CA SER A 207 -0.17 10.36 10.29
C SER A 207 0.96 11.19 10.88
N GLY A 208 1.07 11.24 12.22
CA GLY A 208 2.00 12.12 12.93
C GLY A 208 1.56 13.59 12.86
N GLY A 209 0.27 13.86 12.65
CA GLY A 209 -0.31 15.21 12.58
C GLY A 209 -0.21 15.89 11.21
N VAL A 210 0.12 15.15 10.14
CA VAL A 210 0.16 15.68 8.77
C VAL A 210 -1.13 15.33 8.05
N SER A 211 -1.94 16.34 7.71
CA SER A 211 -3.10 16.20 6.82
C SER A 211 -2.68 16.46 5.37
N VAL A 212 -3.05 15.57 4.45
CA VAL A 212 -2.87 15.79 3.00
C VAL A 212 -4.07 16.55 2.47
N ALA A 213 -3.87 17.76 1.95
CA ALA A 213 -4.93 18.54 1.32
C ALA A 213 -5.43 17.84 0.03
N GLY A 214 -6.75 17.72 -0.13
CA GLY A 214 -7.38 17.14 -1.33
C GLY A 214 -7.59 15.63 -1.31
N SER A 215 -7.21 14.92 -0.24
CA SER A 215 -7.60 13.52 -0.04
C SER A 215 -9.03 13.48 0.48
N GLY A 216 -9.86 12.64 -0.14
CA GLY A 216 -11.27 12.46 0.23
C GLY A 216 -11.43 12.08 1.72
N LYS A 217 -12.66 12.23 2.23
CA LYS A 217 -13.01 12.02 3.64
C LYS A 217 -12.39 10.72 4.20
N GLY A 218 -11.41 10.86 5.09
CA GLY A 218 -10.99 9.81 6.03
C GLY A 218 -9.74 9.01 5.69
N GLU A 219 -9.02 9.24 4.59
CA GLU A 219 -7.78 8.47 4.30
C GLU A 219 -6.60 8.91 5.20
N VAL A 220 -5.91 7.93 5.81
CA VAL A 220 -4.74 8.16 6.66
C VAL A 220 -3.49 7.69 5.93
N PHE A 221 -2.57 8.64 5.75
CA PHE A 221 -1.30 8.40 5.11
C PHE A 221 -0.16 8.33 6.10
N VAL A 222 0.78 7.42 5.85
CA VAL A 222 2.01 7.32 6.63
C VAL A 222 3.26 7.55 5.79
N ARG A 223 4.25 8.17 6.44
CA ARG A 223 5.62 8.34 5.92
C ARG A 223 6.52 7.23 6.47
N SER A 224 7.68 7.04 5.85
CA SER A 224 8.73 6.16 6.35
C SER A 224 9.05 6.44 7.82
N GLY A 225 9.15 5.37 8.63
CA GLY A 225 9.43 5.45 10.06
C GLY A 225 8.22 5.70 10.97
N TRP A 226 6.99 5.52 10.48
CA TRP A 226 5.78 5.66 11.32
C TRP A 226 5.74 4.65 12.49
N GLN A 227 6.33 3.47 12.31
CA GLN A 227 6.42 2.40 13.31
C GLN A 227 7.19 2.87 14.56
N ALA A 228 8.32 3.55 14.33
CA ALA A 228 9.13 4.14 15.41
C ALA A 228 8.33 5.18 16.20
N ARG A 229 7.45 5.95 15.54
CA ARG A 229 6.57 6.89 16.23
C ARG A 229 5.55 6.16 17.10
N SER A 230 5.00 5.05 16.63
CA SER A 230 4.06 4.21 17.39
C SER A 230 4.69 3.71 18.70
N LEU A 231 6.01 3.45 18.71
CA LEU A 231 6.74 2.93 19.87
C LEU A 231 7.34 4.00 20.80
N LEU A 232 7.79 5.15 20.27
CA LEU A 232 8.76 6.01 21.00
C LEU A 232 8.19 7.20 21.79
N LYS A 233 6.90 7.54 21.69
CA LYS A 233 6.38 8.78 22.33
C LYS A 233 6.14 8.69 23.85
N GLY A 234 6.41 7.54 24.48
CA GLY A 234 6.57 7.42 25.94
C GLY A 234 7.91 7.96 26.47
N GLN A 235 8.86 8.29 25.58
CA GLN A 235 10.13 8.92 25.94
C GLN A 235 10.05 10.43 25.71
N LYS A 236 10.14 11.22 26.78
CA LYS A 236 10.47 12.64 26.69
C LYS A 236 11.71 12.78 25.79
N LEU A 237 11.58 13.60 24.75
CA LEU A 237 12.61 13.96 23.80
C LEU A 237 13.83 14.54 24.55
N MET A 238 14.78 13.70 24.95
CA MET A 238 16.11 14.17 25.33
C MET A 238 16.87 14.40 24.02
N GLY A 239 17.13 15.68 23.74
CA GLY A 239 17.56 16.17 22.44
C GLY A 239 18.78 15.46 21.86
N ARG A 240 18.66 15.07 20.58
CA ARG A 240 19.80 15.10 19.66
C ARG A 240 19.55 16.23 18.68
N LEU A 241 19.88 17.43 19.13
CA LEU A 241 20.15 18.55 18.23
C LEU A 241 21.21 18.10 17.24
N SER A 242 20.83 18.16 15.95
CA SER A 242 21.76 18.17 14.84
C SER A 242 22.76 19.30 15.07
N LYS A 243 23.98 18.94 15.47
CA LYS A 243 25.08 19.88 15.64
C LYS A 243 25.68 20.12 14.26
N ARG A 244 25.21 21.18 13.60
CA ARG A 244 26.02 21.91 12.61
C ARG A 244 27.33 22.32 13.31
N SER A 245 28.46 21.99 12.72
CA SER A 245 29.79 22.34 13.22
C SER A 245 30.56 23.01 12.09
N ASP A 246 30.59 24.34 12.13
CA ASP A 246 31.59 25.16 11.45
C ASP A 246 32.94 25.10 12.22
N ASN A 247 34.02 25.06 11.43
CA ASN A 247 35.40 25.51 11.65
C ASN A 247 36.26 25.03 12.86
N SER A 248 37.30 24.26 12.49
CA SER A 248 38.72 24.16 12.89
C SER A 248 39.37 25.21 13.85
N PRO A 249 40.67 25.08 14.23
CA PRO A 249 41.35 23.99 14.96
C PRO A 249 42.23 24.52 16.14
N THR A 250 42.58 23.70 17.13
CA THR A 250 43.80 23.92 17.96
C THR A 250 44.19 22.66 18.76
N SER A 251 45.51 22.44 18.86
CA SER A 251 46.21 21.24 19.31
C SER A 251 46.62 21.31 20.82
N PRO A 252 47.56 20.49 21.35
CA PRO A 252 47.35 19.16 21.93
C PRO A 252 47.92 19.01 23.38
N SER A 253 47.58 17.93 24.10
CA SER A 253 48.50 17.30 25.08
C SER A 253 47.97 15.97 25.65
N SER A 254 48.91 15.03 25.77
CA SER A 254 48.84 13.62 26.22
C SER A 254 48.97 13.50 27.77
N PRO A 255 49.26 12.31 28.35
CA PRO A 255 48.61 10.99 28.36
C PRO A 255 48.29 10.54 29.82
N VAL A 256 47.95 9.24 30.06
CA VAL A 256 48.24 8.40 31.28
C VAL A 256 47.04 7.61 31.89
N THR A 257 47.09 6.29 31.65
CA THR A 257 46.86 5.06 32.48
C THR A 257 45.56 4.70 33.24
N SER A 258 45.33 3.37 33.18
CA SER A 258 44.88 2.39 34.21
C SER A 258 43.40 2.18 34.55
N ASP A 259 42.85 1.09 33.98
CA ASP A 259 42.25 -0.09 34.65
C ASP A 259 40.95 0.01 35.50
N PRO A 260 40.24 -1.13 35.72
CA PRO A 260 38.81 -1.25 35.49
C PRO A 260 37.99 -1.27 36.78
N ALA A 261 36.74 -0.81 36.71
CA ALA A 261 35.77 -1.03 37.77
C ALA A 261 34.40 -1.41 37.19
N GLU A 262 33.97 -2.60 37.59
CA GLU A 262 32.68 -3.24 37.38
C GLU A 262 31.51 -2.27 37.58
N ARG A 263 30.50 -2.37 36.70
CA ARG A 263 29.14 -1.94 37.01
C ARG A 263 28.15 -3.07 36.72
N PRO A 264 27.22 -3.34 37.65
CA PRO A 264 26.35 -4.50 37.59
C PRO A 264 25.30 -4.34 36.49
N GLY A 265 24.99 -5.46 35.83
CA GLY A 265 23.94 -5.53 34.84
C GLY A 265 22.60 -5.10 35.42
N SER A 266 22.00 -4.07 34.83
CA SER A 266 20.58 -3.80 34.93
C SER A 266 19.89 -4.33 33.68
N SER A 267 19.25 -5.48 33.86
CA SER A 267 18.17 -5.96 33.00
C SER A 267 17.14 -4.84 32.81
N MET A 268 17.14 -4.20 31.63
CA MET A 268 16.07 -3.27 31.25
C MET A 268 14.95 -4.07 30.58
N THR A 269 14.01 -4.55 31.40
CA THR A 269 12.67 -4.92 30.96
C THR A 269 11.68 -3.94 31.59
N VAL A 270 11.47 -2.80 30.94
CA VAL A 270 10.32 -1.93 31.23
C VAL A 270 9.52 -1.79 29.94
N SER A 271 8.44 -2.58 29.86
CA SER A 271 7.43 -2.53 28.82
C SER A 271 6.68 -1.19 28.89
N ASN A 272 7.11 -0.20 28.10
CA ASN A 272 6.37 1.05 27.92
C ASN A 272 5.33 0.86 26.82
N ALA A 273 4.15 0.37 27.19
CA ALA A 273 2.99 0.32 26.30
C ALA A 273 2.41 1.74 26.08
N ASP A 274 1.95 2.04 24.86
CA ASP A 274 1.35 3.34 24.52
C ASP A 274 -0.03 3.46 25.19
N PRO A 275 -0.27 4.47 26.05
CA PRO A 275 -1.51 4.58 26.83
C PRO A 275 -2.75 4.70 25.95
N LEU A 276 -2.66 5.35 24.79
CA LEU A 276 -3.80 5.46 23.86
C LEU A 276 -4.16 4.09 23.28
N ILE A 277 -3.15 3.27 22.97
CA ILE A 277 -3.37 1.95 22.37
C ILE A 277 -3.97 0.98 23.39
N GLU A 278 -3.55 1.06 24.66
CA GLU A 278 -4.14 0.28 25.73
C GLU A 278 -5.56 0.74 26.08
N GLU A 279 -5.86 2.04 26.02
CA GLU A 279 -7.22 2.56 26.13
C GLU A 279 -8.13 2.00 25.03
N VAL A 280 -7.69 2.10 23.76
CA VAL A 280 -8.42 1.56 22.61
C VAL A 280 -8.61 0.04 22.73
N ALA A 281 -7.59 -0.70 23.17
CA ALA A 281 -7.68 -2.14 23.40
C ALA A 281 -8.73 -2.47 24.47
N SER A 282 -8.78 -1.70 25.57
CA SER A 282 -9.79 -1.85 26.61
C SER A 282 -11.20 -1.57 26.10
N MET A 283 -11.38 -0.50 25.31
CA MET A 283 -12.66 -0.17 24.68
C MET A 283 -13.12 -1.26 23.70
N LEU A 284 -12.21 -1.74 22.85
CA LEU A 284 -12.51 -2.85 21.92
C LEU A 284 -12.91 -4.11 22.68
N TYR A 285 -12.21 -4.45 23.76
CA TYR A 285 -12.55 -5.60 24.61
C TYR A 285 -13.94 -5.47 25.24
N GLN A 286 -14.28 -4.29 25.75
CA GLN A 286 -15.58 -4.03 26.38
C GLN A 286 -16.73 -4.08 25.36
N SER A 287 -16.50 -3.59 24.14
CA SER A 287 -17.52 -3.49 23.10
C SER A 287 -17.53 -4.66 22.10
N HIS A 288 -16.72 -5.71 22.30
CA HIS A 288 -16.54 -6.75 21.26
C HIS A 288 -17.82 -7.54 20.94
N ASP A 289 -18.68 -7.78 21.94
CA ASP A 289 -19.97 -8.45 21.73
C ASP A 289 -20.94 -7.55 20.96
N ASP A 290 -20.92 -6.24 21.20
CA ASP A 290 -21.72 -5.26 20.46
C ASP A 290 -21.25 -5.12 19.02
N ILE A 291 -19.93 -5.15 18.80
CA ILE A 291 -19.34 -5.19 17.46
C ILE A 291 -19.77 -6.47 16.72
N ARG A 292 -19.71 -7.63 17.38
CA ARG A 292 -20.16 -8.90 16.80
C ARG A 292 -21.65 -8.85 16.47
N ALA A 293 -22.48 -8.38 17.40
CA ALA A 293 -23.92 -8.24 17.21
C ALA A 293 -24.26 -7.31 16.04
N LEU A 294 -23.58 -6.17 15.91
CA LEU A 294 -23.73 -5.27 14.78
C LEU A 294 -23.32 -5.94 13.46
N TRP A 295 -22.17 -6.60 13.44
CA TRP A 295 -21.64 -7.27 12.25
C TRP A 295 -22.58 -8.37 11.76
N GLU A 296 -23.13 -9.17 12.68
CA GLU A 296 -24.04 -10.27 12.41
C GLU A 296 -25.50 -9.85 12.19
N HIS A 297 -25.82 -8.57 12.45
CA HIS A 297 -27.19 -8.07 12.37
C HIS A 297 -27.83 -8.32 10.98
N PRO A 298 -29.07 -8.84 10.89
CA PRO A 298 -29.71 -9.18 9.61
C PRO A 298 -29.75 -8.02 8.60
N VAL A 299 -29.98 -6.79 9.06
CA VAL A 299 -29.99 -5.60 8.21
C VAL A 299 -28.60 -5.33 7.62
N VAL A 300 -27.54 -5.41 8.43
CA VAL A 300 -26.16 -5.23 7.95
C VAL A 300 -25.82 -6.30 6.92
N ARG A 301 -26.17 -7.57 7.19
CA ARG A 301 -25.99 -8.67 6.24
C ARG A 301 -26.77 -8.46 4.93
N ALA A 302 -28.00 -7.96 5.03
CA ALA A 302 -28.83 -7.65 3.86
C ALA A 302 -28.27 -6.47 3.04
N LEU A 303 -27.72 -5.45 3.68
CA LEU A 303 -27.08 -4.32 2.99
C LEU A 303 -25.81 -4.75 2.27
N ILE A 304 -25.02 -5.67 2.86
CA ILE A 304 -23.84 -6.26 2.21
C ILE A 304 -24.25 -7.10 1.01
N SER A 305 -25.26 -7.98 1.16
CA SER A 305 -25.71 -8.85 0.06
C SER A 305 -26.31 -8.05 -1.10
N LYS A 306 -27.06 -6.99 -0.81
CA LYS A 306 -27.60 -6.03 -1.79
C LYS A 306 -26.55 -5.03 -2.31
N ARG A 307 -25.29 -5.10 -1.83
CA ARG A 307 -24.18 -4.17 -2.14
C ARG A 307 -24.46 -2.69 -1.88
N LYS A 308 -25.42 -2.40 -0.99
CA LYS A 308 -25.69 -1.03 -0.51
C LYS A 308 -24.66 -0.59 0.54
N LEU A 309 -24.06 -1.54 1.25
CA LEU A 309 -22.94 -1.32 2.16
C LEU A 309 -21.65 -1.84 1.52
N LYS A 310 -20.78 -0.90 1.10
CA LYS A 310 -19.46 -1.22 0.54
C LYS A 310 -18.39 -1.13 1.61
N LEU A 311 -17.98 -2.26 2.17
CA LEU A 311 -16.88 -2.29 3.13
C LEU A 311 -15.53 -2.45 2.45
N ASP A 312 -14.51 -2.02 3.16
CA ASP A 312 -13.14 -2.20 2.71
C ASP A 312 -12.70 -3.67 2.89
N GLU A 313 -11.76 -4.14 2.09
CA GLU A 313 -11.43 -5.59 1.98
C GLU A 313 -10.98 -6.23 3.30
N TRP A 314 -10.32 -5.47 4.18
CA TRP A 314 -9.87 -5.96 5.49
C TRP A 314 -11.00 -6.07 6.53
N SER A 315 -12.15 -5.42 6.28
CA SER A 315 -13.25 -5.32 7.25
C SER A 315 -13.79 -6.70 7.60
N GLU A 316 -14.05 -7.53 6.59
CA GLU A 316 -14.58 -8.89 6.79
C GLU A 316 -13.61 -9.75 7.61
N PHE A 317 -12.31 -9.64 7.34
CA PHE A 317 -11.27 -10.39 8.06
C PHE A 317 -11.23 -10.03 9.57
N PHE A 318 -11.14 -8.75 9.90
CA PHE A 318 -11.02 -8.33 11.30
C PHE A 318 -12.34 -8.41 12.07
N LEU A 319 -13.49 -8.13 11.44
CA LEU A 319 -14.79 -8.22 12.10
C LEU A 319 -15.20 -9.67 12.39
N ASN A 320 -14.88 -10.62 11.50
CA ASN A 320 -15.04 -12.05 11.78
C ASN A 320 -14.13 -12.50 12.95
N GLY A 321 -12.94 -11.89 13.05
CA GLY A 321 -11.95 -12.18 14.09
C GLY A 321 -12.03 -11.29 15.33
N ILE A 322 -13.12 -10.54 15.56
CA ILE A 322 -13.12 -9.44 16.54
C ILE A 322 -12.78 -9.88 17.96
N ALA A 323 -13.22 -11.07 18.39
CA ALA A 323 -12.88 -11.60 19.71
C ALA A 323 -11.38 -11.87 19.91
N ARG A 324 -10.68 -12.28 18.84
CA ARG A 324 -9.22 -12.44 18.86
C ARG A 324 -8.54 -11.06 18.92
N VAL A 325 -8.97 -10.15 18.05
CA VAL A 325 -8.35 -8.82 17.87
C VAL A 325 -8.55 -7.93 19.09
N SER A 326 -9.67 -8.08 19.80
CA SER A 326 -9.99 -7.33 21.01
C SER A 326 -9.44 -7.94 22.30
N ALA A 327 -8.78 -9.10 22.24
CA ALA A 327 -8.21 -9.73 23.43
C ALA A 327 -7.16 -8.83 24.12
N ARG A 328 -7.13 -8.84 25.46
CA ARG A 328 -6.23 -7.97 26.25
C ARG A 328 -4.74 -8.20 25.96
N ASN A 329 -4.37 -9.43 25.65
CA ASN A 329 -3.01 -9.84 25.28
C ASN A 329 -2.85 -10.01 23.76
N TYR A 330 -3.69 -9.33 22.96
CA TYR A 330 -3.65 -9.44 21.52
C TYR A 330 -2.29 -9.03 20.96
N MET A 331 -1.62 -9.99 20.32
CA MET A 331 -0.45 -9.77 19.49
C MET A 331 -0.83 -9.98 18.04
N PRO A 332 -0.62 -8.99 17.15
CA PRO A 332 -0.88 -9.14 15.73
C PRO A 332 -0.15 -10.34 15.17
N THR A 333 -0.88 -11.24 14.53
CA THR A 333 -0.31 -12.35 13.78
C THR A 333 0.27 -11.85 12.46
N THR A 334 1.09 -12.67 11.80
CA THR A 334 1.56 -12.35 10.44
C THR A 334 0.39 -12.13 9.47
N ASP A 335 -0.66 -12.94 9.60
CA ASP A 335 -1.86 -12.82 8.79
C ASP A 335 -2.60 -11.50 9.05
N ASP A 336 -2.68 -11.06 10.31
CA ASP A 336 -3.22 -9.73 10.66
C ASP A 336 -2.42 -8.59 10.01
N ILE A 337 -1.09 -8.68 10.02
CA ILE A 337 -0.22 -7.67 9.41
C ILE A 337 -0.40 -7.64 7.89
N LEU A 338 -0.56 -8.79 7.23
CA LEU A 338 -0.77 -8.86 5.78
C LEU A 338 -2.13 -8.27 5.36
N HIS A 339 -3.15 -8.42 6.19
CA HIS A 339 -4.50 -7.86 5.97
C HIS A 339 -4.64 -6.39 6.41
N ALA A 340 -3.82 -5.93 7.36
CA ALA A 340 -3.83 -4.54 7.81
C ALA A 340 -3.46 -3.58 6.67
N ARG A 341 -4.30 -2.57 6.46
CA ARG A 341 -4.11 -1.57 5.42
C ARG A 341 -3.80 -0.21 6.00
N ILE A 342 -2.74 0.37 5.46
CA ILE A 342 -2.34 1.75 5.67
C ILE A 342 -1.90 2.32 4.33
N GLN A 343 -2.24 3.56 4.03
CA GLN A 343 -1.85 4.16 2.77
C GLN A 343 -0.45 4.75 2.91
N THR A 344 0.49 4.26 2.11
CA THR A 344 1.84 4.80 2.04
C THR A 344 1.82 6.10 1.25
N MET A 345 2.50 7.12 1.77
CA MET A 345 2.75 8.37 1.05
C MET A 345 4.13 8.36 0.39
N GLY A 346 4.16 8.64 -0.91
CA GLY A 346 5.43 8.76 -1.65
C GLY A 346 6.05 7.39 -1.95
N VAL A 347 7.37 7.33 -1.84
CA VAL A 347 8.17 6.14 -2.17
C VAL A 347 8.89 5.64 -0.92
N ALA A 348 8.72 4.36 -0.63
CA ALA A 348 9.45 3.66 0.42
C ALA A 348 10.46 2.70 -0.20
N GLU A 349 11.72 2.83 0.20
CA GLU A 349 12.80 1.91 -0.17
C GLU A 349 13.00 0.87 0.93
N HIS A 350 13.05 -0.40 0.53
CA HIS A 350 13.36 -1.52 1.40
C HIS A 350 14.58 -2.26 0.86
N ILE A 351 15.56 -2.47 1.72
CA ILE A 351 16.82 -3.11 1.38
C ILE A 351 16.82 -4.52 1.97
N PHE A 352 17.13 -5.51 1.15
CA PHE A 352 17.21 -6.91 1.53
C PHE A 352 18.54 -7.51 1.11
N ASP A 353 19.22 -8.21 2.01
CA ASP A 353 20.38 -9.02 1.67
C ASP A 353 19.88 -10.39 1.20
N VAL A 354 20.02 -10.67 -0.10
CA VAL A 354 19.50 -11.90 -0.72
C VAL A 354 20.68 -12.75 -1.18
N GLU A 355 20.73 -14.00 -0.73
CA GLU A 355 21.71 -14.95 -1.23
C GLU A 355 21.22 -15.55 -2.55
N ILE A 356 21.99 -15.32 -3.61
CA ILE A 356 21.70 -15.82 -4.96
C ILE A 356 22.88 -16.69 -5.41
N HIS A 357 22.66 -18.01 -5.54
CA HIS A 357 23.68 -18.98 -5.95
C HIS A 357 25.00 -18.88 -5.16
N GLY A 358 24.91 -18.65 -3.83
CA GLY A 358 26.08 -18.55 -2.94
C GLY A 358 26.79 -17.18 -2.97
N LYS A 359 26.24 -16.18 -3.66
CA LYS A 359 26.72 -14.80 -3.60
C LYS A 359 25.69 -13.91 -2.91
N PRO A 360 26.09 -13.11 -1.90
CA PRO A 360 25.21 -12.10 -1.32
C PRO A 360 24.99 -10.98 -2.34
N VAL A 361 23.73 -10.66 -2.61
CA VAL A 361 23.30 -9.59 -3.51
C VAL A 361 22.32 -8.70 -2.76
N THR A 362 22.55 -7.38 -2.79
CA THR A 362 21.63 -6.42 -2.17
C THR A 362 20.45 -6.17 -3.10
N TRP A 363 19.24 -6.30 -2.59
CA TRP A 363 18.00 -5.98 -3.30
C TRP A 363 17.40 -4.70 -2.77
N HIS A 364 17.15 -3.75 -3.66
CA HIS A 364 16.45 -2.50 -3.38
C HIS A 364 15.04 -2.59 -3.93
N LEU A 365 14.05 -2.73 -3.05
CA LEU A 365 12.64 -2.79 -3.40
C LEU A 365 11.99 -1.43 -3.13
N TYR A 366 11.51 -0.79 -4.18
CA TYR A 366 10.79 0.49 -4.11
C TYR A 366 9.27 0.24 -4.16
N ASP A 367 8.57 0.52 -3.04
CA ASP A 367 7.10 0.55 -2.97
C ASP A 367 6.62 1.98 -3.19
N VAL A 368 5.94 2.21 -4.32
CA VAL A 368 5.46 3.53 -4.73
C VAL A 368 3.93 3.62 -4.59
N GLY A 369 3.43 4.82 -4.28
CA GLY A 369 1.99 5.10 -4.23
C GLY A 369 1.28 4.78 -5.55
N GLY A 370 0.18 4.01 -5.48
CA GLY A 370 -0.56 3.54 -6.67
C GLY A 370 -1.68 4.46 -7.17
N ALA A 371 -2.03 5.49 -6.41
CA ALA A 371 -3.06 6.47 -6.76
C ALA A 371 -2.64 7.28 -8.00
N ARG A 372 -3.59 7.72 -8.85
CA ARG A 372 -3.24 8.41 -10.11
C ARG A 372 -2.44 9.68 -9.83
N GLY A 373 -2.83 10.42 -8.81
CA GLY A 373 -2.12 11.64 -8.37
C GLY A 373 -0.66 11.41 -7.94
N GLN A 374 -0.24 10.19 -7.62
CA GLN A 374 1.11 9.89 -7.14
C GLN A 374 2.03 9.30 -8.22
N ARG A 375 1.53 8.97 -9.41
CA ARG A 375 2.30 8.26 -10.45
C ARG A 375 3.50 9.03 -10.98
N HIS A 376 3.47 10.36 -10.91
CA HIS A 376 4.59 11.21 -11.31
C HIS A 376 5.85 11.00 -10.43
N THR A 377 5.67 10.49 -9.20
CA THR A 377 6.78 10.20 -8.28
C THR A 377 7.61 8.98 -8.68
N TRP A 378 7.17 8.20 -9.66
CA TRP A 378 7.83 6.96 -10.07
C TRP A 378 9.03 7.19 -10.99
N VAL A 379 8.96 8.24 -11.82
CA VAL A 379 9.92 8.53 -12.89
C VAL A 379 11.38 8.56 -12.42
N PRO A 380 11.74 9.16 -11.26
CA PRO A 380 13.13 9.19 -10.80
C PRO A 380 13.75 7.82 -10.53
N TYR A 381 12.94 6.76 -10.43
CA TYR A 381 13.39 5.40 -10.13
C TYR A 381 13.44 4.51 -11.38
N PHE A 382 13.14 5.04 -12.57
CA PHE A 382 13.06 4.25 -13.80
C PHE A 382 14.41 4.00 -14.48
N ASP A 383 15.36 4.92 -14.35
CA ASP A 383 16.60 4.92 -15.14
C ASP A 383 17.51 3.72 -14.88
N ASP A 384 17.48 3.17 -13.66
CA ASP A 384 18.34 2.07 -13.23
C ASP A 384 17.60 0.87 -12.64
N ALA A 385 16.29 0.77 -12.91
CA ALA A 385 15.49 -0.38 -12.47
C ALA A 385 15.91 -1.66 -13.21
N ASN A 386 16.21 -2.74 -12.48
CA ASN A 386 16.50 -4.03 -13.09
C ASN A 386 15.21 -4.79 -13.45
N ALA A 387 14.20 -4.71 -12.58
CA ALA A 387 12.90 -5.32 -12.84
C ALA A 387 11.73 -4.53 -12.26
N ILE A 388 10.56 -4.69 -12.89
CA ILE A 388 9.28 -4.20 -12.40
C ILE A 388 8.39 -5.40 -12.09
N ILE A 389 7.82 -5.41 -10.88
CA ILE A 389 6.71 -6.29 -10.53
C ILE A 389 5.43 -5.44 -10.59
N PHE A 390 4.67 -5.63 -11.66
CA PHE A 390 3.37 -4.97 -11.84
C PHE A 390 2.27 -5.81 -11.20
N VAL A 391 1.57 -5.23 -10.22
CA VAL A 391 0.49 -5.89 -9.48
C VAL A 391 -0.86 -5.33 -9.92
N SER A 392 -1.71 -6.18 -10.47
CA SER A 392 -3.07 -5.85 -10.92
C SER A 392 -4.12 -6.69 -10.17
N PRO A 393 -5.12 -6.08 -9.52
CA PRO A 393 -6.16 -6.83 -8.80
C PRO A 393 -7.30 -7.23 -9.76
N ILE A 394 -7.27 -8.47 -10.27
CA ILE A 394 -8.29 -8.94 -11.24
C ILE A 394 -9.69 -9.09 -10.63
N SER A 395 -9.79 -9.10 -9.30
CA SER A 395 -11.06 -9.14 -8.59
C SER A 395 -11.82 -7.79 -8.62
N ALA A 396 -11.18 -6.70 -9.05
CA ALA A 396 -11.76 -5.35 -9.03
C ALA A 396 -12.64 -5.03 -10.25
N PHE A 397 -13.08 -6.04 -11.01
CA PHE A 397 -13.87 -5.88 -12.23
C PHE A 397 -15.22 -5.17 -11.99
N ASP A 398 -15.78 -5.24 -10.79
CA ASP A 398 -17.03 -4.59 -10.40
C ASP A 398 -16.84 -3.26 -9.65
N GLN A 399 -15.63 -2.70 -9.70
CA GLN A 399 -15.24 -1.50 -8.95
C GLN A 399 -14.75 -0.39 -9.88
N TYR A 400 -14.97 0.84 -9.44
CA TYR A 400 -14.51 2.07 -10.10
C TYR A 400 -13.49 2.78 -9.21
N LEU A 401 -12.66 3.65 -9.80
CA LEU A 401 -11.71 4.44 -9.03
C LEU A 401 -12.44 5.45 -8.13
N GLU A 402 -11.90 5.70 -6.95
CA GLU A 402 -12.41 6.75 -6.07
C GLU A 402 -12.12 8.15 -6.65
N GLU A 403 -10.95 8.30 -7.26
CA GLU A 403 -10.47 9.53 -7.92
C GLU A 403 -11.27 9.84 -9.20
N ASP A 404 -11.79 8.81 -9.87
CA ASP A 404 -12.53 8.91 -11.12
C ASP A 404 -13.60 7.81 -11.20
N PRO A 405 -14.83 8.09 -10.71
CA PRO A 405 -15.92 7.12 -10.65
C PRO A 405 -16.40 6.60 -12.01
N ARG A 406 -15.94 7.17 -13.14
CA ARG A 406 -16.29 6.71 -14.49
C ARG A 406 -15.36 5.61 -14.99
N THR A 407 -14.18 5.50 -14.41
CA THR A 407 -13.16 4.56 -14.88
C THR A 407 -13.19 3.28 -14.04
N ASN A 408 -13.41 2.13 -14.70
CA ASN A 408 -13.30 0.82 -14.07
C ASN A 408 -11.85 0.57 -13.64
N ARG A 409 -11.66 -0.08 -12.49
CA ARG A 409 -10.31 -0.33 -11.95
C ARG A 409 -9.47 -1.24 -12.84
N ILE A 410 -10.04 -2.27 -13.46
CA ILE A 410 -9.31 -3.14 -14.39
C ILE A 410 -8.83 -2.35 -15.61
N ASP A 411 -9.68 -1.47 -16.15
CA ASP A 411 -9.32 -0.63 -17.29
C ASP A 411 -8.20 0.34 -16.96
N ASP A 412 -8.23 1.00 -15.79
CA ASP A 412 -7.10 1.83 -15.35
C ASP A 412 -5.82 1.01 -15.16
N SER A 413 -5.92 -0.21 -14.64
CA SER A 413 -4.77 -1.10 -14.53
C SER A 413 -4.20 -1.50 -15.89
N LEU A 414 -5.03 -1.73 -16.90
CA LEU A 414 -4.60 -2.02 -18.27
C LEU A 414 -3.97 -0.79 -18.94
N GLN A 415 -4.55 0.39 -18.75
CA GLN A 415 -4.00 1.66 -19.23
C GLN A 415 -2.62 1.93 -18.62
N LEU A 416 -2.50 1.74 -17.30
CA LEU A 416 -1.24 1.90 -16.58
C LEU A 416 -0.18 0.91 -17.06
N PHE A 417 -0.55 -0.35 -17.24
CA PHE A 417 0.37 -1.36 -17.77
C PHE A 417 0.79 -1.04 -19.20
N THR A 418 -0.11 -0.49 -20.02
CA THR A 418 0.20 0.00 -21.36
C THR A 418 1.26 1.10 -21.31
N GLN A 419 1.09 2.10 -20.43
CA GLN A 419 2.06 3.19 -20.24
C GLN A 419 3.44 2.67 -19.84
N ILE A 420 3.51 1.69 -18.92
CA ILE A 420 4.76 1.05 -18.51
C ILE A 420 5.39 0.32 -19.70
N CYS A 421 4.60 -0.45 -20.44
CA CYS A 421 5.11 -1.21 -21.57
C CYS A 421 5.62 -0.31 -22.71
N SER A 422 4.96 0.82 -22.98
CA SER A 422 5.35 1.76 -24.03
C SER A 422 6.45 2.73 -23.63
N ASN A 423 6.85 2.77 -22.34
CA ASN A 423 7.81 3.76 -21.86
C ASN A 423 9.23 3.48 -22.40
N PRO A 424 9.87 4.45 -23.07
CA PRO A 424 11.23 4.28 -23.60
C PRO A 424 12.30 3.97 -22.54
N LEU A 425 12.18 4.54 -21.35
CA LEU A 425 13.14 4.33 -20.24
C LEU A 425 13.07 2.90 -19.69
N LEU A 426 11.91 2.25 -19.84
CA LEU A 426 11.64 0.92 -19.27
C LEU A 426 11.82 -0.21 -20.28
N LYS A 427 12.40 0.05 -21.46
CA LYS A 427 12.52 -0.96 -22.51
C LYS A 427 13.37 -2.16 -22.04
N SER A 428 14.53 -1.93 -21.44
CA SER A 428 15.44 -2.98 -20.97
C SER A 428 15.02 -3.68 -19.67
N VAL A 429 14.05 -3.13 -18.95
CA VAL A 429 13.65 -3.59 -17.61
C VAL A 429 12.86 -4.90 -17.70
N HIS A 430 13.19 -5.87 -16.83
CA HIS A 430 12.46 -7.13 -16.76
C HIS A 430 11.04 -6.92 -16.22
N LEU A 431 10.04 -7.52 -16.87
CA LEU A 431 8.65 -7.36 -16.47
C LEU A 431 8.09 -8.64 -15.85
N VAL A 432 7.52 -8.49 -14.66
CA VAL A 432 6.75 -9.50 -13.96
C VAL A 432 5.34 -8.94 -13.74
N LEU A 433 4.33 -9.74 -14.06
CA LEU A 433 2.92 -9.40 -13.91
C LEU A 433 2.26 -10.32 -12.88
N PHE A 434 1.77 -9.73 -11.80
CA PHE A 434 0.96 -10.41 -10.80
C PHE A 434 -0.51 -10.06 -11.02
N LEU A 435 -1.29 -11.05 -11.42
CA LEU A 435 -2.75 -10.98 -11.45
C LEU A 435 -3.24 -11.41 -10.07
N ASN A 436 -3.41 -10.43 -9.19
CA ASN A 436 -3.61 -10.58 -7.76
C ASN A 436 -5.10 -10.67 -7.37
N LYS A 437 -5.35 -11.12 -6.13
CA LYS A 437 -6.66 -11.26 -5.47
C LYS A 437 -7.54 -12.32 -6.14
N THR A 438 -6.92 -13.42 -6.55
CA THR A 438 -7.61 -14.56 -7.16
C THR A 438 -8.63 -15.20 -6.22
N ASP A 439 -8.36 -15.19 -4.92
CA ASP A 439 -9.26 -15.64 -3.86
C ASP A 439 -10.55 -14.79 -3.80
N ILE A 440 -10.41 -13.45 -3.87
CA ILE A 440 -11.54 -12.53 -3.87
C ILE A 440 -12.33 -12.66 -5.17
N LEU A 441 -11.65 -12.84 -6.31
CA LEU A 441 -12.31 -13.10 -7.59
C LEU A 441 -13.18 -14.35 -7.49
N ARG A 442 -12.64 -15.46 -6.97
CA ARG A 442 -13.38 -16.72 -6.78
C ARG A 442 -14.64 -16.51 -5.93
N LYS A 443 -14.49 -15.90 -4.75
CA LYS A 443 -15.62 -15.58 -3.85
C LYS A 443 -16.69 -14.72 -4.52
N LYS A 444 -16.29 -13.76 -5.36
CA LYS A 444 -17.22 -12.90 -6.11
C LYS A 444 -18.02 -13.70 -7.12
N LEU A 445 -17.37 -14.58 -7.89
CA LEU A 445 -18.04 -15.43 -8.88
C LEU A 445 -19.00 -16.43 -8.21
N GLU A 446 -18.59 -17.04 -7.09
CA GLU A 446 -19.44 -17.95 -6.29
C GLU A 446 -20.69 -17.25 -5.74
N ARG A 447 -20.59 -15.96 -5.38
CA ARG A 447 -21.73 -15.11 -4.99
C ARG A 447 -22.64 -14.74 -6.17
N GLY A 448 -22.33 -15.19 -7.40
CA GLY A 448 -23.13 -14.94 -8.60
C GLY A 448 -22.84 -13.62 -9.30
N LEU A 449 -21.72 -12.94 -9.01
CA LEU A 449 -21.32 -11.74 -9.75
C LEU A 449 -20.99 -12.11 -11.18
N ARG A 450 -21.63 -11.42 -12.13
CA ARG A 450 -21.38 -11.60 -13.57
C ARG A 450 -20.37 -10.59 -14.08
N VAL A 451 -19.27 -11.06 -14.65
CA VAL A 451 -18.22 -10.19 -15.23
C VAL A 451 -18.76 -9.39 -16.43
N SER A 452 -19.59 -10.00 -17.26
CA SER A 452 -20.22 -9.36 -18.44
C SER A 452 -21.09 -8.15 -18.10
N LYS A 453 -21.57 -8.03 -16.86
CA LYS A 453 -22.31 -6.85 -16.39
C LYS A 453 -21.43 -5.60 -16.28
N TYR A 454 -20.14 -5.77 -15.99
CA TYR A 454 -19.22 -4.66 -15.73
C TYR A 454 -18.20 -4.48 -16.85
N ILE A 455 -17.81 -5.58 -17.50
CA ILE A 455 -16.85 -5.59 -18.59
C ILE A 455 -17.57 -6.05 -19.85
N LEU A 456 -18.10 -5.10 -20.62
CA LEU A 456 -18.92 -5.38 -21.81
C LEU A 456 -18.15 -6.21 -22.86
N SER A 457 -16.85 -5.97 -23.00
CA SER A 457 -15.96 -6.71 -23.90
C SER A 457 -15.76 -8.19 -23.50
N TYR A 458 -16.24 -8.60 -22.32
CA TYR A 458 -16.28 -10.00 -21.90
C TYR A 458 -17.34 -10.81 -22.67
N GLY A 459 -18.42 -10.17 -23.12
CA GLY A 459 -19.48 -10.82 -23.91
C GLY A 459 -20.10 -12.04 -23.20
N ASP A 460 -20.37 -13.09 -23.97
CA ASP A 460 -21.10 -14.29 -23.53
C ASP A 460 -20.20 -15.42 -22.99
N ARG A 461 -18.96 -15.09 -22.59
CA ARG A 461 -18.02 -16.08 -22.06
C ARG A 461 -18.53 -16.66 -20.72
N PRO A 462 -18.18 -17.92 -20.38
CA PRO A 462 -18.65 -18.55 -19.14
C PRO A 462 -18.18 -17.79 -17.90
N ASN A 463 -19.09 -17.54 -16.96
CA ASN A 463 -18.80 -16.80 -15.72
C ASN A 463 -18.13 -17.68 -14.65
N GLU A 464 -17.12 -18.44 -15.07
CA GLU A 464 -16.34 -19.36 -14.24
C GLU A 464 -14.94 -18.80 -14.00
N TYR A 465 -14.29 -19.24 -12.93
CA TYR A 465 -12.99 -18.72 -12.51
C TYR A 465 -11.93 -18.78 -13.63
N GLU A 466 -11.74 -19.94 -14.26
CA GLU A 466 -10.70 -20.13 -15.28
C GLU A 466 -10.91 -19.27 -16.55
N PRO A 467 -12.11 -19.26 -17.19
CA PRO A 467 -12.38 -18.38 -18.32
C PRO A 467 -12.20 -16.89 -18.01
N VAL A 468 -12.61 -16.44 -16.82
CA VAL A 468 -12.46 -15.04 -16.40
C VAL A 468 -10.98 -14.66 -16.21
N VAL A 469 -10.22 -15.50 -15.51
CA VAL A 469 -8.78 -15.28 -15.31
C VAL A 469 -8.04 -15.26 -16.65
N ASN A 470 -8.33 -16.23 -17.53
CA ASN A 470 -7.69 -16.31 -18.83
C ASN A 470 -8.02 -15.12 -19.73
N TYR A 471 -9.24 -14.59 -19.63
CA TYR A 471 -9.63 -13.36 -20.32
C TYR A 471 -8.77 -12.17 -19.87
N PHE A 472 -8.71 -11.89 -18.56
CA PHE A 472 -7.90 -10.77 -18.07
C PHE A 472 -6.42 -10.95 -18.40
N ARG A 473 -5.89 -12.18 -18.22
CA ARG A 473 -4.53 -12.54 -18.60
C ARG A 473 -4.26 -12.23 -20.07
N ALA A 474 -5.15 -12.65 -20.97
CA ALA A 474 -4.99 -12.42 -22.41
C ALA A 474 -4.92 -10.93 -22.75
N HIS A 475 -5.71 -10.08 -22.10
CA HIS A 475 -5.66 -8.62 -22.31
C HIS A 475 -4.30 -8.02 -21.91
N PHE A 476 -3.77 -8.38 -20.74
CA PHE A 476 -2.43 -7.93 -20.34
C PHE A 476 -1.33 -8.45 -21.28
N LEU A 477 -1.40 -9.72 -21.68
CA LEU A 477 -0.46 -10.31 -22.63
C LEU A 477 -0.53 -9.63 -24.00
N GLN A 478 -1.72 -9.24 -24.47
CA GLN A 478 -1.92 -8.52 -25.71
C GLN A 478 -1.30 -7.11 -25.65
N VAL A 479 -1.52 -6.39 -24.54
CA VAL A 479 -0.88 -5.08 -24.29
C VAL A 479 0.64 -5.20 -24.34
N HIS A 480 1.20 -6.20 -23.66
CA HIS A 480 2.63 -6.45 -23.69
C HIS A 480 3.12 -6.75 -25.11
N LYS A 481 2.48 -7.70 -25.80
CA LYS A 481 2.87 -8.11 -27.17
C LYS A 481 2.87 -6.92 -28.15
N ARG A 482 1.89 -6.03 -28.05
CA ARG A 482 1.78 -4.84 -28.91
C ARG A 482 2.89 -3.82 -28.67
N ASN A 483 3.42 -3.76 -27.45
CA ASN A 483 4.41 -2.77 -27.02
C ASN A 483 5.77 -3.42 -26.70
N ASN A 484 6.07 -4.58 -27.27
CA ASN A 484 7.28 -5.36 -26.99
C ASN A 484 8.17 -5.49 -28.24
N GLU A 485 8.74 -4.36 -28.66
CA GLU A 485 9.67 -4.28 -29.79
C GLU A 485 10.96 -5.08 -29.52
N ASN A 486 11.40 -5.15 -28.26
CA ASN A 486 12.66 -5.77 -27.86
C ASN A 486 12.54 -7.24 -27.46
N ARG A 487 11.38 -7.87 -27.70
CA ARG A 487 11.11 -9.29 -27.39
C ARG A 487 11.39 -9.66 -25.92
N ARG A 488 11.25 -8.71 -24.98
CA ARG A 488 11.38 -8.98 -23.54
C ARG A 488 10.34 -10.02 -23.11
N VAL A 489 10.70 -10.90 -22.19
CA VAL A 489 9.78 -11.90 -21.65
C VAL A 489 8.92 -11.26 -20.57
N LEU A 490 7.62 -11.57 -20.55
CA LEU A 490 6.70 -11.20 -19.48
C LEU A 490 6.38 -12.44 -18.64
N TYR A 491 6.80 -12.43 -17.38
CA TYR A 491 6.48 -13.51 -16.45
C TYR A 491 5.16 -13.21 -15.76
N THR A 492 4.13 -14.01 -16.04
CA THR A 492 2.79 -13.81 -15.45
C THR A 492 2.49 -14.85 -14.39
N HIS A 493 2.10 -14.39 -13.21
CA HIS A 493 1.70 -15.22 -12.08
C HIS A 493 0.29 -14.84 -11.62
N LEU A 494 -0.51 -15.85 -11.29
CA LEU A 494 -1.76 -15.68 -10.58
C LEU A 494 -1.45 -15.67 -9.09
N THR A 495 -1.83 -14.63 -8.37
CA THR A 495 -1.40 -14.44 -6.99
C THR A 495 -2.57 -14.22 -6.03
N ASN A 496 -2.44 -14.82 -4.86
CA ASN A 496 -3.05 -14.34 -3.65
C ASN A 496 -1.92 -13.92 -2.72
N VAL A 497 -1.59 -12.63 -2.70
CA VAL A 497 -0.45 -12.13 -1.93
C VAL A 497 -0.60 -12.30 -0.41
N THR A 498 -1.77 -12.66 0.12
CA THR A 498 -1.93 -13.01 1.54
C THR A 498 -1.55 -14.46 1.84
N ASP A 499 -1.50 -15.35 0.84
CA ASP A 499 -0.97 -16.70 0.99
C ASP A 499 0.56 -16.66 1.03
N THR A 500 1.13 -16.72 2.23
CA THR A 500 2.58 -16.69 2.46
C THR A 500 3.33 -17.79 1.73
N LYS A 501 2.85 -19.03 1.75
CA LYS A 501 3.59 -20.15 1.16
C LYS A 501 3.62 -20.05 -0.36
N ALA A 502 2.45 -19.81 -0.97
CA ALA A 502 2.36 -19.65 -2.42
C ALA A 502 3.14 -18.42 -2.90
N THR A 503 3.04 -17.31 -2.17
CA THR A 503 3.72 -16.05 -2.54
C THR A 503 5.23 -16.17 -2.43
N GLN A 504 5.77 -16.81 -1.39
CA GLN A 504 7.21 -17.04 -1.25
C GLN A 504 7.76 -17.89 -2.40
N SER A 505 7.07 -18.97 -2.78
CA SER A 505 7.47 -19.78 -3.93
C SER A 505 7.44 -18.97 -5.25
N ILE A 506 6.47 -18.07 -5.42
CA ILE A 506 6.42 -17.18 -6.59
C ILE A 506 7.57 -16.18 -6.56
N ILE A 507 7.92 -15.61 -5.40
CA ILE A 507 9.06 -14.70 -5.25
C ILE A 507 10.38 -15.40 -5.59
N GLU A 508 10.57 -16.65 -5.19
CA GLU A 508 11.73 -17.46 -5.57
C GLU A 508 11.82 -17.65 -7.10
N ASN A 509 10.71 -18.00 -7.73
CA ASN A 509 10.64 -18.13 -9.19
C ASN A 509 10.95 -16.81 -9.91
N VAL A 510 10.49 -15.68 -9.35
CA VAL A 510 10.78 -14.33 -9.86
C VAL A 510 12.27 -14.01 -9.70
N ARG A 511 12.85 -14.29 -8.53
CA ARG A 511 14.30 -14.14 -8.27
C ARG A 511 15.13 -14.89 -9.30
N ASP A 512 14.83 -16.16 -9.51
CA ASP A 512 15.58 -17.01 -10.43
C ASP A 512 15.42 -16.52 -11.89
N SER A 513 14.25 -16.00 -12.25
CA SER A 513 13.97 -15.44 -13.57
C SER A 513 14.71 -14.12 -13.83
N ILE A 514 14.71 -13.21 -12.85
CA ILE A 514 15.43 -11.93 -12.91
C ILE A 514 16.94 -12.20 -12.97
N PHE A 515 17.45 -13.14 -12.16
CA PHE A 515 18.86 -13.47 -12.13
C PHE A 515 19.36 -14.07 -13.45
N ARG A 516 18.58 -14.95 -14.10
CA ARG A 516 18.92 -15.47 -15.43
C ARG A 516 19.02 -14.35 -16.47
N GLY A 517 18.11 -13.37 -16.41
CA GLY A 517 18.14 -12.20 -17.28
C GLY A 517 19.36 -11.31 -17.05
N TYR A 518 19.68 -11.06 -15.77
CA TYR A 518 20.85 -10.30 -15.37
C TYR A 518 22.18 -10.97 -15.77
N LEU A 519 22.29 -12.30 -15.62
CA LEU A 519 23.47 -13.03 -16.08
C LEU A 519 23.64 -12.98 -17.60
N GLN A 520 22.56 -13.05 -18.36
CA GLN A 520 22.62 -12.95 -19.83
C GLN A 520 23.11 -11.56 -20.27
N SER A 521 22.64 -10.48 -19.62
CA SER A 521 23.11 -9.14 -19.94
C SER A 521 24.54 -8.88 -19.45
N ALA A 522 24.93 -9.41 -18.28
CA ALA A 522 26.27 -9.24 -17.71
C ALA A 522 27.35 -10.09 -18.42
N ALA A 523 26.99 -11.25 -18.98
CA ALA A 523 27.92 -12.11 -19.72
C ALA A 523 28.11 -11.71 -21.20
N LEU A 524 27.31 -10.76 -21.70
CA LEU A 524 27.40 -10.21 -23.06
C LEU A 524 28.17 -8.88 -23.12
N VAL A 525 28.72 -8.42 -21.99
CA VAL A 525 29.70 -7.32 -21.88
C VAL A 525 31.05 -7.94 -21.55
#